data_AF-A0A1H7GDX4-F1
#
_entry.id   AF-A0A1H7GDX4-F1
#
_cell.length_a   1.000
_cell.length_b   1.000
_cell.length_c   1.000
_cell.angle_alpha   90.00
_cell.angle_beta   90.00
_cell.angle_gamma   90.00
#
_symmetry.space_group_name_H-M   'P 1'
#
loop_
_entity.id
_entity.type
_entity.pdbx_description
1 polymer ?
#
loop_
_entity_poly.entity_id
_entity_poly.type
_entity_poly.pdbx_seq_one_letter_code
_entity_poly.pdbx_strand_id
1 'polypeptide(L)'
;MMPPRIRCALCDRPVSEVEQWRNDASMTVRLRVFCHGDSDAMELPLHALADPDFADQLRNQEGVAFATARLDPPAGRSPGIIRRADND
;
A
#
# COMPACT_ATOMS: atom_id res chain seq x y z
N MET A 1 -10.55 -9.87 -14.87
CA MET A 1 -9.64 -8.76 -15.22
C MET A 1 -8.27 -9.14 -14.71
N MET A 2 -7.21 -9.07 -15.53
CA MET A 2 -5.85 -9.31 -15.02
C MET A 2 -5.41 -8.07 -14.20
N PRO A 3 -4.83 -8.24 -13.00
CA PRO A 3 -4.37 -7.11 -12.21
C PRO A 3 -3.21 -6.38 -12.91
N PRO A 4 -3.06 -5.05 -12.69
CA PRO A 4 -1.96 -4.27 -13.25
C PRO A 4 -0.61 -4.80 -12.77
N ARG A 5 0.45 -4.58 -13.58
CA ARG A 5 1.82 -4.94 -13.19
C ARG A 5 2.33 -3.92 -12.17
N ILE A 6 2.61 -4.36 -10.96
CA ILE A 6 3.07 -3.49 -9.86
C ILE A 6 4.44 -3.97 -9.36
N ARG A 7 5.38 -3.03 -9.23
CA ARG A 7 6.70 -3.26 -8.63
C ARG A 7 6.80 -2.63 -7.25
N CYS A 8 7.62 -3.23 -6.41
CA CYS A 8 7.97 -2.67 -5.11
C CYS A 8 9.10 -1.64 -5.27
N ALA A 9 8.88 -0.40 -4.83
CA ALA A 9 9.92 0.64 -4.85
C ALA A 9 11.17 0.28 -4.02
N LEU A 10 11.02 -0.57 -3.00
CA LEU A 10 12.10 -0.92 -2.07
C LEU A 10 13.11 -1.91 -2.66
N CYS A 11 12.65 -2.90 -3.44
CA CYS A 11 13.51 -3.94 -3.99
C CYS A 11 13.53 -3.99 -5.52
N ASP A 12 12.78 -3.11 -6.18
CA ASP A 12 12.66 -3.02 -7.63
C ASP A 12 12.19 -4.33 -8.32
N ARG A 13 11.56 -5.24 -7.58
CA ARG A 13 11.00 -6.49 -8.11
C ARG A 13 9.47 -6.42 -8.18
N PRO A 14 8.82 -7.28 -8.98
CA PRO A 14 7.37 -7.47 -8.89
C PRO A 14 6.94 -7.72 -7.44
N VAL A 15 5.81 -7.15 -7.04
CA VAL A 15 5.23 -7.43 -5.73
C VAL A 15 4.94 -8.93 -5.58
N SER A 16 5.01 -9.44 -4.36
CA SER A 16 4.95 -10.88 -4.10
C SER A 16 3.52 -11.41 -4.24
N GLU A 17 2.54 -10.59 -3.88
CA GLU A 17 1.12 -10.96 -3.90
C GLU A 17 0.27 -9.73 -4.18
N VAL A 18 -0.87 -9.95 -4.85
CA VAL A 18 -1.87 -8.94 -5.16
C VAL A 18 -3.24 -9.52 -4.80
N GLU A 19 -3.95 -8.83 -3.92
CA GLU A 19 -5.34 -9.11 -3.59
C GLU A 19 -6.25 -8.03 -4.18
N GLN A 20 -7.42 -8.44 -4.65
CA GLN A 20 -8.42 -7.54 -5.23
C GLN A 20 -9.78 -7.82 -4.60
N TRP A 21 -10.46 -6.77 -4.15
CA TRP A 21 -11.85 -6.85 -3.70
C TRP A 21 -12.68 -5.70 -4.24
N ARG A 22 -13.93 -6.02 -4.54
CA ARG A 22 -14.94 -5.05 -4.93
C ARG A 22 -15.77 -4.71 -3.70
N ASN A 23 -16.00 -3.42 -3.50
CA ASN A 23 -16.95 -2.91 -2.53
C ASN A 23 -18.10 -2.24 -3.29
N ASP A 24 -19.23 -2.95 -3.39
CA ASP A 24 -20.42 -2.47 -4.09
C ASP A 24 -21.09 -1.30 -3.35
N ALA A 25 -20.98 -1.23 -2.02
CA ALA A 25 -21.58 -0.17 -1.24
C ALA A 25 -20.90 1.20 -1.49
N SER A 26 -19.57 1.20 -1.63
CA SER A 26 -18.80 2.41 -1.98
C SER A 26 -18.56 2.56 -3.48
N MET A 27 -19.01 1.61 -4.30
CA MET A 27 -18.75 1.56 -5.74
C MET A 27 -17.25 1.65 -6.07
N THR A 28 -16.40 0.94 -5.32
CA THR A 28 -14.95 0.92 -5.52
C THR A 28 -14.40 -0.49 -5.68
N VAL A 29 -13.23 -0.57 -6.31
CA VAL A 29 -12.36 -1.75 -6.33
C VAL A 29 -11.11 -1.37 -5.58
N ARG A 30 -10.72 -2.17 -4.61
CA ARG A 30 -9.48 -1.99 -3.88
C ARG A 30 -8.49 -3.05 -4.30
N LEU A 31 -7.28 -2.58 -4.60
CA LEU A 31 -6.12 -3.40 -4.91
C LEU A 31 -5.17 -3.28 -3.74
N ARG A 32 -4.85 -4.40 -3.10
CA ARG A 32 -3.83 -4.47 -2.06
C ARG A 32 -2.67 -5.30 -2.58
N VAL A 33 -1.47 -4.83 -2.36
CA VAL A 33 -0.24 -5.50 -2.78
C VAL A 33 0.63 -5.77 -1.57
N PHE A 34 1.39 -6.86 -1.64
CA PHE A 34 2.26 -7.28 -0.55
C PHE A 34 3.70 -7.45 -1.03
N CYS A 35 4.64 -6.96 -0.24
CA CYS A 35 6.06 -7.19 -0.46
C CYS A 35 6.80 -7.05 0.88
N HIS A 36 7.81 -7.89 1.13
CA HIS A 36 8.65 -7.82 2.33
C HIS A 36 7.89 -7.85 3.67
N GLY A 37 6.77 -8.58 3.74
CA GLY A 37 5.94 -8.65 4.96
C GLY A 37 5.12 -7.39 5.22
N ASP A 38 5.06 -6.48 4.25
CA ASP A 38 4.31 -5.24 4.30
C ASP A 38 3.24 -5.20 3.21
N SER A 39 2.26 -4.31 3.36
CA SER A 39 1.19 -4.13 2.39
C SER A 39 0.91 -2.67 2.06
N ASP A 40 0.65 -2.40 0.78
CA ASP A 40 0.20 -1.11 0.27
C ASP A 40 -1.16 -1.30 -0.43
N ALA A 41 -1.99 -0.27 -0.50
CA ALA A 41 -3.32 -0.37 -1.09
C ALA A 41 -3.75 0.89 -1.84
N MET A 42 -4.46 0.69 -2.94
CA MET A 42 -5.12 1.75 -3.69
C MET A 42 -6.60 1.41 -3.90
N GLU A 43 -7.45 2.44 -3.95
CA GLU A 43 -8.86 2.32 -4.25
C GLU A 43 -9.17 2.99 -5.59
N LEU A 44 -9.90 2.28 -6.45
CA LEU A 44 -10.28 2.72 -7.78
C LEU A 44 -11.81 2.78 -7.85
N PRO A 45 -12.39 3.89 -8.30
CA PRO A 45 -13.83 3.96 -8.50
C PRO A 45 -14.28 3.02 -9.64
N LEU A 46 -15.38 2.29 -9.43
CA LEU A 46 -15.92 1.33 -10.41
C LEU A 46 -16.31 2.01 -11.72
N HIS A 47 -16.80 3.26 -11.67
CA HIS A 47 -17.18 4.00 -12.88
C HIS A 47 -15.97 4.31 -13.77
N ALA A 48 -14.80 4.57 -13.19
CA ALA A 48 -13.58 4.78 -13.97
C ALA A 48 -13.12 3.47 -14.64
N LEU A 49 -13.29 2.32 -13.97
CA LEU A 49 -12.98 1.01 -14.55
C LEU A 49 -13.96 0.57 -15.65
N ALA A 50 -15.12 1.21 -15.76
CA ALA A 50 -16.08 0.97 -16.84
C ALA A 50 -15.71 1.73 -18.12
N ASP A 51 -14.83 2.73 -18.04
CA ASP A 51 -14.26 3.41 -19.19
C ASP A 51 -13.21 2.49 -19.85
N PRO A 52 -13.41 2.06 -21.10
CA PRO A 52 -12.49 1.15 -21.79
C PRO A 52 -11.10 1.75 -22.00
N ASP A 53 -10.99 3.06 -22.23
CA ASP A 53 -9.71 3.73 -22.42
C ASP A 53 -8.93 3.76 -21.11
N PHE A 54 -9.61 4.04 -20.00
CA PHE A 54 -9.00 4.00 -18.67
C PHE A 54 -8.59 2.58 -18.26
N ALA A 55 -9.44 1.58 -18.54
CA ALA A 55 -9.13 0.19 -18.29
C ALA A 55 -7.90 -0.26 -19.09
N ASP A 56 -7.78 0.17 -20.35
CA ASP A 56 -6.63 -0.14 -21.20
C ASP A 56 -5.36 0.57 -20.74
N GLN A 57 -5.46 1.82 -20.31
CA GLN A 57 -4.35 2.52 -19.68
C GLN A 57 -3.87 1.77 -18.44
N LEU A 58 -4.77 1.37 -17.55
CA LEU A 58 -4.41 0.65 -16.33
C LEU A 58 -3.76 -0.72 -16.62
N ARG A 59 -4.18 -1.40 -17.69
CA ARG A 59 -3.59 -2.67 -18.13
C ARG A 59 -2.16 -2.52 -18.69
N ASN A 60 -1.87 -1.39 -19.34
CA ASN A 60 -0.60 -1.14 -20.00
C ASN A 60 0.41 -0.36 -19.15
N GLN A 61 -0.03 0.19 -18.01
CA GLN A 61 0.85 0.91 -17.08
C GLN A 61 1.54 -0.03 -16.09
N GLU A 62 2.77 0.33 -15.73
CA GLU A 62 3.51 -0.27 -14.63
C GLU A 62 3.38 0.63 -13.40
N GLY A 63 2.74 0.10 -12.35
CA GLY A 63 2.59 0.79 -11.08
C GLY A 63 3.79 0.58 -10.17
N VAL A 64 4.02 1.52 -9.25
CA VAL A 64 5.04 1.41 -8.20
C VAL A 64 4.36 1.51 -6.84
N ALA A 65 4.49 0.46 -6.03
CA ALA A 65 4.01 0.41 -4.64
C ALA A 65 5.13 0.78 -3.67
N PHE A 66 4.76 1.22 -2.46
CA PHE A 66 5.72 1.61 -1.42
C PHE A 66 6.63 2.79 -1.82
N ALA A 67 6.22 3.61 -2.79
CA ALA A 67 6.99 4.77 -3.27
C ALA A 67 7.01 5.92 -2.24
N THR A 68 6.03 5.97 -1.35
CA THR A 68 5.98 6.91 -0.23
C THR A 68 7.00 6.47 0.81
N ALA A 69 7.96 7.33 1.14
CA ALA A 69 8.80 7.14 2.31
C ALA A 69 7.90 6.92 3.53
N ARG A 70 7.98 5.74 4.16
CA ARG A 70 7.55 5.62 5.55
C ARG A 70 8.33 6.69 6.28
N LEU A 71 7.63 7.70 6.80
CA LEU A 71 8.21 8.70 7.71
C LEU A 71 9.10 7.93 8.70
N ASP A 72 10.36 8.34 8.81
CA ASP A 72 11.26 7.80 9.84
C ASP A 72 10.48 7.78 11.17
N PRO A 73 10.49 6.66 11.93
CA PRO A 73 10.03 6.74 13.31
C PRO A 73 10.82 7.88 13.95
N PRO A 74 10.16 8.84 14.65
CA PRO A 74 10.83 10.01 15.16
C PRO A 74 12.08 9.55 15.91
N ALA A 75 13.25 10.01 15.43
CA ALA A 75 14.54 9.69 16.02
C ALA A 75 14.55 10.22 17.47
N GLY A 76 14.06 9.38 18.37
CA GLY A 76 13.75 9.73 19.74
C GLY A 76 14.17 8.58 20.63
N ARG A 77 15.49 8.50 20.89
CA ARG A 77 15.98 8.09 22.21
C ARG A 77 15.17 8.87 23.26
N SER A 78 14.72 8.29 24.36
CA SER A 78 15.47 7.39 25.22
C SER A 78 14.56 6.41 25.98
N PRO A 79 15.06 5.22 26.38
CA PRO A 79 14.41 4.43 27.41
C PRO A 79 14.28 5.30 28.66
N GLY A 80 13.04 5.53 29.09
CA GLY A 80 12.74 6.26 30.31
C GLY A 80 13.50 5.65 31.48
N ILE A 81 14.32 6.51 32.09
CA ILE A 81 15.03 6.28 33.34
C ILE A 81 14.09 5.67 34.37
N ILE A 82 14.50 4.54 34.94
CA ILE A 82 13.94 3.98 36.16
C ILE A 82 14.22 5.01 37.27
N ARG A 83 13.23 5.83 37.65
CA ARG A 83 13.30 6.56 38.92
C ARG A 83 12.86 5.60 40.04
N ARG A 84 13.83 5.04 40.76
CA ARG A 84 13.62 4.70 42.17
C ARG A 84 13.76 5.98 43.01
N ALA A 85 12.78 6.22 43.87
CA ALA A 85 12.87 6.89 45.18
C ALA A 85 11.43 6.92 45.75
N ASP A 86 11.05 6.04 46.69
CA ASP A 86 11.26 6.09 48.15
C ASP A 86 10.27 7.01 48.90
N ASN A 87 9.59 6.40 49.91
CA ASN A 87 8.79 6.94 51.03
C ASN A 87 7.52 7.75 50.71
N ASP A 88 6.34 7.42 51.24
CA ASP A 88 5.96 7.24 52.67
C ASP A 88 4.82 6.20 52.83
#